data_AF-A0A433Q442-F1
#
_entry.id   AF-A0A433Q442-F1
#
_cell.length_a   1.000
_cell.length_b   1.000
_cell.length_c   1.000
_cell.angle_alpha   90.00
_cell.angle_beta   90.00
_cell.angle_gamma   90.00
#
_symmetry.space_group_name_H-M   'P 1'
#
loop_
_entity.id
_entity.type
_entity.pdbx_description
1 polymer ?
#
loop_
_entity_poly.entity_id
_entity_poly.type
_entity_poly.pdbx_seq_one_letter_code
_entity_poly.pdbx_strand_id
1 'polypeptide(L)'
;MIFHYVCCGLGHRTNHKKPPSNSTSQTRLSYKPHLEIWQPPLNLPVYAFSLNPHLGFPLLFLLTSILFRLAKSRYDQSTYLGRLKHFVGLTNPSTLFVSRQGLERAKETIANYNAGKLKDVNPEELWRAKQIVDSTVHPDTGEPVFLPFRMSCFVPTNMVVVAGMLMPNPSMKSIIFWQWANQSINVAINYANANKTTEMSIQETSIAYVSAVTTSCLIAVGLTQSVPRLRGVSPAFKGLLMRLVPFVAVAAAGTVNVFLMRGKEIRDGIDVFDADGNLVGKSKVAGKAAVTQVAISRILTNAPVMVIPPLLLAQFQKTRLLARYPQLTLPINFGLIGISIMTALPMAIAVFPQRGALETRMMEERFRSMVDAHGRPVEALYYNKGL
;
A
#
# COMPACT_ATOMS: atom_id res chain seq x y z
N MET A 1 16.40 15.95 -10.33
CA MET A 1 15.84 16.34 -9.00
C MET A 1 15.34 15.13 -8.20
N ILE A 2 14.46 14.27 -8.74
CA ILE A 2 13.95 13.04 -8.07
C ILE A 2 15.08 12.08 -7.66
N PHE A 3 16.09 11.88 -8.52
CA PHE A 3 17.19 10.95 -8.29
C PHE A 3 18.28 11.46 -7.32
N HIS A 4 18.36 12.77 -7.08
CA HIS A 4 19.37 13.34 -6.17
C HIS A 4 18.94 13.21 -4.69
N TYR A 5 17.63 13.22 -4.43
CA TYR A 5 17.08 13.12 -3.08
C TYR A 5 17.20 11.72 -2.46
N VAL A 6 17.11 10.66 -3.27
CA VAL A 6 17.27 9.26 -2.80
C VAL A 6 18.71 9.02 -2.30
N CYS A 7 19.71 9.69 -2.88
CA CYS A 7 21.09 9.61 -2.40
C CYS A 7 21.37 10.54 -1.21
N CYS A 8 20.75 11.72 -1.12
CA CYS A 8 21.00 12.68 -0.04
C CYS A 8 20.22 12.42 1.26
N GLY A 9 19.11 11.66 1.22
CA GLY A 9 18.31 11.34 2.42
C GLY A 9 19.01 10.49 3.50
N LEU A 10 20.18 9.92 3.18
CA LEU A 10 21.00 9.13 4.11
C LEU A 10 22.00 9.97 4.93
N GLY A 11 22.07 11.28 4.71
CA GLY A 11 23.18 12.13 5.18
C GLY A 11 22.90 13.12 6.31
N HIS A 12 21.68 13.24 6.85
CA HIS A 12 21.42 14.21 7.92
C HIS A 12 21.58 13.60 9.33
N ARG A 13 22.84 13.61 9.82
CA ARG A 13 23.15 13.53 11.25
C ARG A 13 22.83 14.88 11.90
N THR A 14 21.79 14.96 12.70
CA THR A 14 21.63 16.03 13.70
C THR A 14 22.10 15.52 15.06
N ASN A 15 23.30 15.97 15.44
CA ASN A 15 23.88 15.84 16.77
C ASN A 15 22.97 16.51 17.81
N HIS A 16 22.41 15.73 18.74
CA HIS A 16 21.97 16.27 20.02
C HIS A 16 22.58 15.47 21.17
N LYS A 17 23.39 16.18 21.95
CA LYS A 17 24.05 15.74 23.18
C LYS A 17 23.00 15.26 24.21
N LYS A 18 23.24 14.10 24.81
CA LYS A 18 22.59 13.66 26.07
C LYS A 18 23.14 14.45 27.26
N PRO A 19 22.30 14.78 28.26
CA PRO A 19 22.71 14.87 29.66
C PRO A 19 22.01 13.79 30.54
N PRO A 20 22.45 13.58 31.80
CA PRO A 20 22.39 12.28 32.47
C PRO A 20 21.17 12.03 33.38
N SER A 21 20.96 10.73 33.62
CA SER A 21 20.25 9.99 34.70
C SER A 21 19.14 10.67 35.54
N ASN A 22 17.98 10.01 35.61
CA ASN A 22 17.44 9.56 36.90
C ASN A 22 16.40 8.44 36.75
N SER A 23 16.54 7.43 37.61
CA SER A 23 15.62 6.32 37.80
C SER A 23 14.35 6.80 38.50
N THR A 24 13.19 6.62 37.87
CA THR A 24 11.92 6.52 38.61
C THR A 24 10.94 5.67 37.83
N SER A 25 10.45 4.64 38.50
CA SER A 25 9.41 3.71 38.13
C SER A 25 8.16 4.45 37.61
N GLN A 26 7.78 4.20 36.36
CA GLN A 26 6.44 4.51 35.87
C GLN A 26 5.78 3.27 35.26
N THR A 27 4.62 3.02 35.80
CA THR A 27 3.69 1.91 35.59
C THR A 27 3.31 1.77 34.11
N ARG A 28 3.42 0.55 33.59
CA ARG A 28 3.06 0.18 32.21
C ARG A 28 1.56 0.38 32.00
N LEU A 29 1.16 1.48 31.35
CA LEU A 29 -0.18 1.63 30.78
C LEU A 29 -0.23 0.84 29.46
N SER A 30 -0.93 -0.29 29.51
CA SER A 30 -1.21 -1.17 28.38
C SER A 30 -2.08 -0.44 27.35
N TYR A 31 -1.51 -0.10 26.20
CA TYR A 31 -2.22 0.56 25.10
C TYR A 31 -2.88 -0.52 24.21
N LYS A 32 -4.21 -0.60 24.25
CA LYS A 32 -5.01 -1.45 23.35
C LYS A 32 -5.03 -0.82 21.95
N PRO A 33 -4.68 -1.54 20.88
CA PRO A 33 -4.96 -1.08 19.53
C PRO A 33 -6.47 -1.23 19.28
N HIS A 34 -7.17 -0.12 19.15
CA HIS A 34 -8.63 -0.08 18.92
C HIS A 34 -8.97 -0.45 17.47
N LEU A 35 -9.72 -1.54 17.30
CA LEU A 35 -10.49 -1.86 16.09
C LEU A 35 -11.97 -1.93 16.47
N GLU A 36 -12.79 -1.30 15.63
CA GLU A 36 -14.25 -1.47 15.46
C GLU A 36 -15.09 -1.59 16.74
N ILE A 37 -15.42 -0.44 17.34
CA ILE A 37 -16.56 -0.36 18.27
C ILE A 37 -17.84 -0.29 17.43
N TRP A 38 -18.57 -1.41 17.39
CA TRP A 38 -20.02 -1.41 17.20
C TRP A 38 -20.65 -0.84 18.49
N GLN A 39 -21.39 0.28 18.41
CA GLN A 39 -22.26 0.72 19.52
C GLN A 39 -23.75 0.54 19.16
N PRO A 40 -24.59 0.17 20.14
CA PRO A 40 -26.04 -0.06 19.98
C PRO A 40 -26.80 1.28 19.83
N PRO A 41 -28.13 1.30 19.55
CA PRO A 41 -28.78 2.48 18.97
C PRO A 41 -28.86 3.64 19.96
N LEU A 42 -28.67 4.83 19.39
CA LEU A 42 -28.78 6.18 19.94
C LEU A 42 -29.84 6.31 21.06
N ASN A 43 -29.44 6.82 22.24
CA ASN A 43 -30.23 7.73 23.07
C ASN A 43 -29.44 8.25 24.31
N LEU A 44 -29.59 9.56 24.58
CA LEU A 44 -29.39 10.30 25.86
C LEU A 44 -27.97 10.87 26.19
N PRO A 45 -27.85 11.89 27.08
CA PRO A 45 -27.73 13.30 26.68
C PRO A 45 -26.41 13.94 27.12
N VAL A 46 -26.11 15.09 26.53
CA VAL A 46 -24.94 15.93 26.82
C VAL A 46 -25.02 16.47 28.25
N TYR A 47 -24.05 16.12 29.11
CA TYR A 47 -23.73 16.90 30.30
C TYR A 47 -22.27 17.33 30.27
N ALA A 48 -22.11 18.65 30.31
CA ALA A 48 -20.85 19.37 30.32
C ALA A 48 -20.05 19.10 31.60
N PHE A 49 -18.73 19.01 31.47
CA PHE A 49 -17.81 19.23 32.59
C PHE A 49 -16.85 20.37 32.25
N SER A 50 -16.82 21.32 33.18
CA SER A 50 -16.17 22.62 33.14
C SER A 50 -14.64 22.51 33.06
N LEU A 51 -14.05 23.36 32.21
CA LEU A 51 -12.62 23.47 31.91
C LEU A 51 -11.81 24.16 33.02
N ASN A 52 -10.56 23.70 33.20
CA ASN A 52 -9.45 24.46 33.76
C ASN A 52 -8.50 24.80 32.57
N PRO A 53 -8.09 26.07 32.33
CA PRO A 53 -7.64 26.49 30.99
C PRO A 53 -6.12 26.65 30.90
N HIS A 54 -5.31 25.59 31.04
CA HIS A 54 -3.90 25.62 30.64
C HIS A 54 -3.39 24.22 30.29
N LEU A 55 -3.24 23.94 28.99
CA LEU A 55 -2.30 23.02 28.31
C LEU A 55 -2.90 22.53 26.98
N GLY A 56 -2.09 22.53 25.92
CA GLY A 56 -2.43 22.29 24.51
C GLY A 56 -2.90 20.87 24.15
N PHE A 57 -3.89 20.35 24.88
CA PHE A 57 -4.58 19.10 24.61
C PHE A 57 -5.82 19.19 23.67
N PRO A 58 -6.55 20.32 23.52
CA PRO A 58 -7.81 20.30 22.78
C PRO A 58 -7.63 20.23 21.26
N LEU A 59 -6.51 20.68 20.68
CA LEU A 59 -6.31 20.64 19.22
C LEU A 59 -5.99 19.23 18.72
N LEU A 60 -5.17 18.47 19.47
CA LEU A 60 -4.84 17.09 19.15
C LEU A 60 -6.06 16.16 19.34
N PHE A 61 -6.87 16.43 20.38
CA PHE A 61 -8.12 15.74 20.63
C PHE A 61 -9.20 16.11 19.61
N LEU A 62 -9.27 17.38 19.16
CA LEU A 62 -10.12 17.77 18.03
C LEU A 62 -9.66 17.07 16.76
N LEU A 63 -8.37 17.08 16.42
CA LEU A 63 -7.85 16.43 15.19
C LEU A 63 -8.12 14.92 15.15
N THR A 64 -7.99 14.23 16.29
CA THR A 64 -8.36 12.81 16.41
C THR A 64 -9.87 12.57 16.41
N SER A 65 -10.66 13.48 16.99
CA SER A 65 -12.14 13.44 16.92
C SER A 65 -12.68 13.78 15.52
N ILE A 66 -11.97 14.64 14.77
CA ILE A 66 -12.28 15.09 13.41
C ILE A 66 -12.11 13.94 12.40
N LEU A 67 -11.31 12.92 12.65
CA LEU A 67 -11.21 11.76 11.75
C LEU A 67 -12.30 10.70 11.97
N PHE A 68 -13.05 10.78 13.07
CA PHE A 68 -13.77 9.61 13.60
C PHE A 68 -15.12 9.30 12.92
N ARG A 69 -15.90 10.29 12.47
CA ARG A 69 -17.24 10.03 11.86
C ARG A 69 -17.20 9.51 10.42
N LEU A 70 -16.09 9.68 9.72
CA LEU A 70 -15.88 9.25 8.33
C LEU A 70 -14.79 8.17 8.19
N ALA A 71 -14.41 7.51 9.29
CA ALA A 71 -13.38 6.47 9.28
C ALA A 71 -13.80 5.23 8.47
N LYS A 72 -15.10 4.97 8.33
CA LYS A 72 -15.62 3.81 7.58
C LYS A 72 -15.56 4.04 6.07
N SER A 73 -15.19 3.00 5.33
CA SER A 73 -15.21 3.00 3.87
C SER A 73 -16.63 3.24 3.34
N ARG A 74 -16.75 4.03 2.25
CA ARG A 74 -18.01 4.27 1.53
C ARG A 74 -18.69 2.97 1.06
N TYR A 75 -17.89 1.94 0.79
CA TYR A 75 -18.35 0.69 0.21
C TYR A 75 -18.05 -0.47 1.17
N ASP A 76 -18.92 -1.46 1.19
CA ASP A 76 -18.76 -2.66 1.99
C ASP A 76 -17.47 -3.42 1.62
N GLN A 77 -16.55 -3.55 2.57
CA GLN A 77 -15.26 -4.20 2.38
C GLN A 77 -15.35 -5.74 2.46
N SER A 78 -16.50 -6.30 2.86
CA SER A 78 -16.72 -7.76 2.90
C SER A 78 -16.85 -8.35 1.49
N THR A 79 -17.42 -7.58 0.55
CA THR A 79 -17.62 -8.00 -0.84
C THR A 79 -16.47 -7.57 -1.76
N TYR A 80 -16.17 -8.38 -2.79
CA TYR A 80 -15.16 -8.03 -3.79
C TYR A 80 -15.49 -6.73 -4.53
N LEU A 81 -16.75 -6.57 -4.97
CA LEU A 81 -17.18 -5.37 -5.70
C LEU A 81 -17.10 -4.10 -4.84
N GLY A 82 -17.41 -4.19 -3.55
CA GLY A 82 -17.27 -3.04 -2.65
C GLY A 82 -15.81 -2.66 -2.41
N ARG A 83 -14.91 -3.64 -2.24
CA ARG A 83 -13.45 -3.39 -2.21
C ARG A 83 -12.95 -2.76 -3.51
N LEU A 84 -13.37 -3.27 -4.66
CA LEU A 84 -12.98 -2.73 -5.97
C LEU A 84 -13.38 -1.26 -6.11
N LYS A 85 -14.65 -0.91 -5.82
CA LYS A 85 -15.14 0.47 -5.89
C LYS A 85 -14.38 1.41 -4.95
N HIS A 86 -14.00 0.92 -3.76
CA HIS A 86 -13.18 1.66 -2.82
C HIS A 86 -11.80 2.00 -3.39
N PHE A 87 -11.07 1.01 -3.91
CA PHE A 87 -9.73 1.23 -4.44
C PHE A 87 -9.70 2.03 -5.75
N VAL A 88 -10.73 1.90 -6.60
CA VAL A 88 -10.89 2.77 -7.78
C VAL A 88 -11.04 4.24 -7.38
N GLY A 89 -11.80 4.52 -6.31
CA GLY A 89 -11.90 5.87 -5.75
C GLY A 89 -10.55 6.38 -5.24
N LEU A 90 -9.83 5.57 -4.47
CA LEU A 90 -8.55 5.98 -3.86
C LEU A 90 -7.45 6.27 -4.91
N THR A 91 -7.45 5.53 -6.01
CA THR A 91 -6.42 5.61 -7.07
C THR A 91 -6.78 6.56 -8.22
N ASN A 92 -7.84 7.36 -8.05
CA ASN A 92 -8.30 8.26 -9.11
C ASN A 92 -7.26 9.38 -9.37
N PRO A 93 -6.66 9.45 -10.58
CA PRO A 93 -5.65 10.45 -10.91
C PRO A 93 -6.22 11.87 -10.97
N SER A 94 -7.54 12.07 -10.99
CA SER A 94 -8.13 13.41 -11.00
C SER A 94 -7.75 14.24 -9.77
N THR A 95 -7.36 13.59 -8.65
CA THR A 95 -6.91 14.30 -7.44
C THR A 95 -5.54 14.96 -7.62
N LEU A 96 -4.76 14.56 -8.64
CA LEU A 96 -3.49 15.22 -9.00
C LEU A 96 -3.67 16.70 -9.37
N PHE A 97 -4.81 17.04 -9.97
CA PHE A 97 -5.07 18.38 -10.49
C PHE A 97 -5.71 19.30 -9.45
N VAL A 98 -5.85 18.84 -8.20
CA VAL A 98 -6.42 19.64 -7.12
C VAL A 98 -5.42 20.69 -6.67
N SER A 99 -5.83 21.96 -6.72
CA SER A 99 -5.02 23.08 -6.25
C SER A 99 -4.86 23.06 -4.73
N ARG A 100 -3.87 23.78 -4.20
CA ARG A 100 -3.71 23.95 -2.74
C ARG A 100 -4.99 24.50 -2.10
N GLN A 101 -5.67 25.44 -2.77
CA GLN A 101 -6.94 25.99 -2.30
C GLN A 101 -8.07 24.94 -2.30
N GLY A 102 -8.10 24.05 -3.30
CA GLY A 102 -9.05 22.94 -3.33
C GLY A 102 -8.82 21.93 -2.20
N LEU A 103 -7.56 21.68 -1.83
CA LEU A 103 -7.23 20.82 -0.70
C LEU A 103 -7.66 21.43 0.64
N GLU A 104 -7.38 22.72 0.87
CA GLU A 104 -7.79 23.38 2.12
C GLU A 104 -9.32 23.43 2.24
N ARG A 105 -10.05 23.71 1.16
CA ARG A 105 -11.52 23.59 1.14
C ARG A 105 -11.99 22.18 1.49
N ALA A 106 -11.35 21.14 0.94
CA ALA A 106 -11.70 19.76 1.26
C ALA A 106 -11.46 19.43 2.75
N LYS A 107 -10.35 19.90 3.33
CA LYS A 107 -10.08 19.78 4.78
C LYS A 107 -11.14 20.50 5.61
N GLU A 108 -11.49 21.73 5.25
CA GLU A 108 -12.53 22.53 5.92
C GLU A 108 -13.90 21.86 5.86
N THR A 109 -14.30 21.33 4.71
CA THR A 109 -15.57 20.59 4.56
C THR A 109 -15.63 19.39 5.49
N ILE A 110 -14.56 18.59 5.56
CA ILE A 110 -14.48 17.45 6.48
C ILE A 110 -14.51 17.93 7.94
N ALA A 111 -13.71 18.93 8.30
CA ALA A 111 -13.64 19.46 9.65
C ALA A 111 -15.01 20.00 10.13
N ASN A 112 -15.69 20.77 9.28
CA ASN A 112 -17.00 21.35 9.59
C ASN A 112 -18.11 20.30 9.67
N TYR A 113 -18.05 19.24 8.85
CA TYR A 113 -18.95 18.11 8.95
C TYR A 113 -18.76 17.33 10.25
N ASN A 114 -17.51 17.01 10.60
CA ASN A 114 -17.21 16.27 11.83
C ASN A 114 -17.50 17.09 13.10
N ALA A 115 -17.36 18.42 13.03
CA ALA A 115 -17.77 19.34 14.09
C ALA A 115 -19.30 19.55 14.18
N GLY A 116 -20.10 18.91 13.32
CA GLY A 116 -21.56 19.04 13.31
C GLY A 116 -22.07 20.40 12.83
N LYS A 117 -21.19 21.24 12.25
CA LYS A 117 -21.53 22.57 11.71
C LYS A 117 -22.23 22.49 10.36
N LEU A 118 -22.04 21.39 9.65
CA LEU A 118 -22.66 21.11 8.36
C LEU A 118 -23.73 20.02 8.54
N LYS A 119 -25.01 20.43 8.47
CA LYS A 119 -26.16 19.53 8.66
C LYS A 119 -26.72 18.98 7.34
N ASP A 120 -26.62 19.74 6.25
CA ASP A 120 -27.19 19.40 4.93
C ASP A 120 -26.13 19.38 3.82
N VAL A 121 -25.00 18.70 4.04
CA VAL A 121 -23.98 18.53 2.99
C VAL A 121 -24.39 17.39 2.05
N ASN A 122 -24.30 17.66 0.75
CA ASN A 122 -24.45 16.63 -0.26
C ASN A 122 -23.46 15.48 0.02
N PRO A 123 -23.92 14.23 0.21
CA PRO A 123 -23.05 13.09 0.47
C PRO A 123 -21.92 12.94 -0.55
N GLU A 124 -22.16 13.25 -1.83
CA GLU A 124 -21.12 13.15 -2.86
C GLU A 124 -19.99 14.16 -2.68
N GLU A 125 -20.32 15.37 -2.25
CA GLU A 125 -19.34 16.43 -1.99
C GLU A 125 -18.45 16.05 -0.80
N LEU A 126 -19.05 15.50 0.25
CA LEU A 126 -18.33 15.00 1.42
C LEU A 126 -17.38 13.86 1.07
N TRP A 127 -17.84 12.90 0.26
CA TRP A 127 -17.00 11.79 -0.20
C TRP A 127 -15.87 12.26 -1.11
N ARG A 128 -16.12 13.27 -1.97
CA ARG A 128 -15.10 13.86 -2.82
C ARG A 128 -14.05 14.61 -1.98
N ALA A 129 -14.47 15.39 -0.99
CA ALA A 129 -13.57 16.06 -0.07
C ALA A 129 -12.69 15.05 0.68
N LYS A 130 -13.28 13.97 1.19
CA LYS A 130 -12.56 12.85 1.81
C LYS A 130 -11.54 12.22 0.88
N GLN A 131 -11.94 11.91 -0.34
CA GLN A 131 -11.03 11.33 -1.35
C GLN A 131 -9.83 12.24 -1.64
N ILE A 132 -10.03 13.56 -1.71
CA ILE A 132 -8.95 14.53 -1.91
C ILE A 132 -7.98 14.53 -0.73
N VAL A 133 -8.50 14.56 0.49
CA VAL A 133 -7.68 14.55 1.71
C VAL A 133 -6.92 13.23 1.84
N ASP A 134 -7.62 12.09 1.76
CA ASP A 134 -7.02 10.75 1.90
C ASP A 134 -5.95 10.46 0.82
N SER A 135 -6.06 11.07 -0.37
CA SER A 135 -5.08 10.86 -1.46
C SER A 135 -3.91 11.85 -1.48
N THR A 136 -3.98 12.94 -0.71
CA THR A 136 -3.01 14.05 -0.76
C THR A 136 -2.26 14.25 0.56
N VAL A 137 -2.91 13.97 1.67
CA VAL A 137 -2.45 14.30 3.03
C VAL A 137 -2.02 13.04 3.75
N HIS A 138 -0.89 13.11 4.45
CA HIS A 138 -0.46 12.01 5.31
C HIS A 138 -1.37 11.91 6.54
N PRO A 139 -1.92 10.72 6.86
CA PRO A 139 -2.91 10.56 7.92
C PRO A 139 -2.41 11.01 9.30
N ASP A 140 -1.14 10.72 9.61
CA ASP A 140 -0.56 11.06 10.92
C ASP A 140 -0.06 12.50 11.08
N THR A 141 0.38 13.18 10.00
CA THR A 141 0.93 14.54 10.11
C THR A 141 -0.08 15.62 9.74
N GLY A 142 -1.10 15.29 8.96
CA GLY A 142 -1.99 16.29 8.39
C GLY A 142 -1.34 17.15 7.29
N GLU A 143 -0.09 16.85 6.91
CA GLU A 143 0.64 17.57 5.87
C GLU A 143 0.55 16.89 4.50
N PRO A 144 0.57 17.64 3.39
CA PRO A 144 0.60 17.07 2.05
C PRO A 144 1.88 16.25 1.82
N VAL A 145 1.73 15.01 1.35
CA VAL A 145 2.88 14.17 0.95
C VAL A 145 3.63 14.86 -0.20
N PHE A 146 4.95 14.76 -0.27
CA PHE A 146 5.74 15.43 -1.32
C PHE A 146 5.53 14.79 -2.70
N LEU A 147 5.43 15.59 -3.76
CA LEU A 147 5.42 15.09 -5.16
C LEU A 147 6.84 14.66 -5.55
N PRO A 148 7.06 13.48 -6.16
CA PRO A 148 6.10 12.60 -6.82
C PRO A 148 5.64 11.39 -5.98
N PHE A 149 5.78 11.41 -4.65
CA PHE A 149 5.53 10.27 -3.77
C PHE A 149 4.10 10.21 -3.21
N ARG A 150 3.23 11.16 -3.59
CA ARG A 150 1.79 11.10 -3.28
C ARG A 150 1.16 9.85 -3.89
N MET A 151 0.16 9.29 -3.22
CA MET A 151 -0.64 8.20 -3.78
C MET A 151 -1.30 8.59 -5.11
N SER A 152 -1.67 9.86 -5.28
CA SER A 152 -2.16 10.40 -6.55
C SER A 152 -1.14 10.29 -7.70
N CYS A 153 0.16 10.36 -7.42
CA CYS A 153 1.24 10.21 -8.39
C CYS A 153 1.64 8.75 -8.65
N PHE A 154 1.01 7.79 -7.97
CA PHE A 154 1.36 6.38 -8.11
C PHE A 154 1.26 5.92 -9.56
N VAL A 155 0.14 6.19 -10.22
CA VAL A 155 -0.11 5.82 -11.63
C VAL A 155 0.90 6.49 -12.58
N PRO A 156 1.06 7.83 -12.62
CA PRO A 156 1.96 8.47 -13.58
C PRO A 156 3.43 8.09 -13.35
N THR A 157 3.87 7.99 -12.09
CA THR A 157 5.26 7.59 -11.79
C THR A 157 5.53 6.15 -12.21
N ASN A 158 4.64 5.20 -11.86
CA ASN A 158 4.80 3.80 -12.27
C ASN A 158 4.67 3.63 -13.78
N MET A 159 3.83 4.41 -14.45
CA MET A 159 3.69 4.37 -15.91
C MET A 159 5.03 4.68 -16.61
N VAL A 160 5.77 5.69 -16.15
CA VAL A 160 7.10 6.02 -16.71
C VAL A 160 8.11 4.89 -16.47
N VAL A 161 8.15 4.35 -15.25
CA VAL A 161 9.07 3.27 -14.88
C VAL A 161 8.80 2.00 -15.68
N VAL A 162 7.53 1.60 -15.77
CA VAL A 162 7.10 0.42 -16.52
C VAL A 162 7.36 0.61 -18.02
N ALA A 163 7.09 1.79 -18.58
CA ALA A 163 7.41 2.07 -19.98
C ALA A 163 8.92 1.94 -20.25
N GLY A 164 9.75 2.39 -19.32
CA GLY A 164 11.20 2.21 -19.37
C GLY A 164 11.63 0.73 -19.32
N MET A 165 11.05 -0.06 -18.42
CA MET A 165 11.32 -1.50 -18.31
C MET A 165 10.86 -2.30 -19.52
N LEU A 166 9.86 -1.81 -20.26
CA LEU A 166 9.27 -2.47 -21.42
C LEU A 166 9.82 -1.94 -22.76
N MET A 167 10.88 -1.13 -22.75
CA MET A 167 11.51 -0.65 -23.97
C MET A 167 12.01 -1.81 -24.85
N PRO A 168 11.86 -1.71 -26.18
CA PRO A 168 12.37 -2.73 -27.08
C PRO A 168 13.91 -2.73 -27.09
N ASN A 169 14.51 -3.92 -27.12
CA ASN A 169 15.96 -4.12 -27.19
C ASN A 169 16.77 -3.28 -26.17
N PRO A 170 16.47 -3.37 -24.87
CA PRO A 170 17.14 -2.55 -23.88
C PRO A 170 18.61 -2.95 -23.73
N SER A 171 19.49 -1.96 -23.57
CA SER A 171 20.88 -2.23 -23.19
C SER A 171 20.96 -2.75 -21.76
N MET A 172 22.04 -3.47 -21.42
CA MET A 172 22.25 -3.96 -20.04
C MET A 172 22.18 -2.83 -19.00
N LYS A 173 22.77 -1.67 -19.33
CA LYS A 173 22.73 -0.48 -18.49
C LYS A 173 21.30 0.02 -18.29
N SER A 174 20.49 -0.01 -19.33
CA SER A 174 19.07 0.37 -19.26
C SER A 174 18.26 -0.58 -18.39
N ILE A 175 18.48 -1.89 -18.52
CA ILE A 175 17.82 -2.91 -17.68
C ILE A 175 18.11 -2.66 -16.20
N ILE A 176 19.39 -2.50 -15.85
CA ILE A 176 19.82 -2.26 -14.46
C ILE A 176 19.22 -0.94 -13.95
N PHE A 177 19.29 0.13 -14.75
CA PHE A 177 18.76 1.43 -14.37
C PHE A 177 17.26 1.38 -14.06
N TRP A 178 16.45 0.76 -14.93
CA TRP A 178 15.00 0.73 -14.73
C TRP A 178 14.56 -0.20 -13.61
N GLN A 179 15.28 -1.31 -13.40
CA GLN A 179 15.03 -2.19 -12.26
C GLN A 179 15.37 -1.51 -10.93
N TRP A 180 16.51 -0.81 -10.88
CA TRP A 180 16.87 0.02 -9.74
C TRP A 180 15.83 1.12 -9.49
N ALA A 181 15.50 1.90 -10.52
CA ALA A 181 14.53 3.00 -10.42
C ALA A 181 13.16 2.51 -9.90
N ASN A 182 12.70 1.35 -10.38
CA ASN A 182 11.46 0.72 -9.90
C ASN A 182 11.50 0.43 -8.39
N GLN A 183 12.57 -0.19 -7.90
CA GLN A 183 12.68 -0.50 -6.47
C GLN A 183 12.88 0.77 -5.63
N SER A 184 13.64 1.76 -6.11
CA SER A 184 13.83 3.04 -5.41
C SER A 184 12.52 3.81 -5.26
N ILE A 185 11.70 3.86 -6.31
CA ILE A 185 10.40 4.52 -6.28
C ILE A 185 9.44 3.78 -5.33
N ASN A 186 9.41 2.44 -5.37
CA ASN A 186 8.58 1.66 -4.47
C ASN A 186 8.94 1.92 -2.99
N VAL A 187 10.23 1.96 -2.65
CA VAL A 187 10.68 2.27 -1.29
C VAL A 187 10.37 3.72 -0.92
N ALA A 188 10.58 4.67 -1.82
CA ALA A 188 10.29 6.08 -1.55
C ALA A 188 8.80 6.35 -1.34
N ILE A 189 7.93 5.75 -2.16
CA ILE A 189 6.47 5.83 -1.97
C ILE A 189 6.08 5.16 -0.65
N ASN A 190 6.60 3.97 -0.35
CA ASN A 190 6.28 3.29 0.91
C ASN A 190 6.74 4.12 2.12
N TYR A 191 7.94 4.69 2.10
CA TYR A 191 8.47 5.52 3.17
C TYR A 191 7.67 6.82 3.36
N ALA A 192 7.31 7.49 2.26
CA ALA A 192 6.55 8.74 2.29
C ALA A 192 5.08 8.57 2.73
N ASN A 193 4.55 7.34 2.69
CA ASN A 193 3.18 7.01 3.07
C ASN A 193 3.13 6.01 4.25
N ALA A 194 4.25 5.79 4.94
CA ALA A 194 4.33 4.87 6.07
C ALA A 194 3.65 5.44 7.32
N ASN A 195 2.92 4.60 8.06
CA ASN A 195 2.31 5.00 9.31
C ASN A 195 3.39 5.33 10.36
N LYS A 196 3.33 6.52 10.95
CA LYS A 196 4.31 7.05 11.92
C LYS A 196 4.27 6.37 13.29
N THR A 197 3.22 5.60 13.56
CA THR A 197 3.07 4.82 14.79
C THR A 197 3.80 3.47 14.76
N THR A 198 4.16 3.01 13.56
CA THR A 198 4.75 1.68 13.30
C THR A 198 5.87 1.82 12.28
N GLU A 199 6.75 2.81 12.47
CA GLU A 199 7.88 3.03 11.59
C GLU A 199 8.86 1.85 11.64
N MET A 200 9.17 1.29 10.47
CA MET A 200 10.29 0.38 10.34
C MET A 200 11.60 1.13 10.55
N SER A 201 12.56 0.49 11.20
CA SER A 201 13.87 1.10 11.36
C SER A 201 14.51 1.41 10.00
N ILE A 202 15.33 2.46 9.95
CA ILE A 202 16.10 2.81 8.75
C ILE A 202 16.94 1.61 8.28
N GLN A 203 17.44 0.80 9.23
CA GLN A 203 18.21 -0.40 8.94
C GLN A 203 17.37 -1.47 8.22
N GLU A 204 16.17 -1.78 8.72
CA GLU A 204 15.26 -2.75 8.08
C GLU A 204 14.85 -2.29 6.68
N THR A 205 14.51 -1.01 6.53
CA THR A 205 14.16 -0.42 5.24
C THR A 205 15.33 -0.49 4.26
N SER A 206 16.55 -0.21 4.72
CA SER A 206 17.76 -0.26 3.90
C SER A 206 18.09 -1.68 3.44
N ILE A 207 18.00 -2.67 4.35
CA ILE A 207 18.21 -4.08 4.02
C ILE A 207 17.19 -4.53 2.98
N ALA A 208 15.90 -4.27 3.22
CA ALA A 208 14.85 -4.67 2.29
C ALA A 208 14.98 -3.99 0.92
N TYR A 209 15.46 -2.74 0.88
CA TYR A 209 15.75 -2.02 -0.37
C TYR A 209 16.93 -2.63 -1.13
N VAL A 210 18.09 -2.81 -0.48
CA VAL A 210 19.29 -3.37 -1.12
C VAL A 210 19.03 -4.79 -1.62
N SER A 211 18.34 -5.61 -0.82
CA SER A 211 17.94 -6.95 -1.23
C SER A 211 17.00 -6.90 -2.43
N ALA A 212 15.97 -6.06 -2.42
CA ALA A 212 15.04 -5.94 -3.54
C ALA A 212 15.74 -5.48 -4.84
N VAL A 213 16.57 -4.44 -4.78
CA VAL A 213 17.36 -3.96 -5.94
C VAL A 213 18.26 -5.06 -6.48
N THR A 214 19.00 -5.72 -5.59
CA THR A 214 19.94 -6.79 -5.98
C THR A 214 19.21 -7.96 -6.63
N THR A 215 18.11 -8.42 -6.04
CA THR A 215 17.27 -9.48 -6.61
C THR A 215 16.70 -9.08 -7.96
N SER A 216 16.14 -7.88 -8.09
CA SER A 216 15.55 -7.37 -9.34
C SER A 216 16.58 -7.32 -10.46
N CYS A 217 17.75 -6.71 -10.20
CA CYS A 217 18.82 -6.58 -11.17
C CYS A 217 19.42 -7.94 -11.55
N LEU A 218 19.70 -8.82 -10.59
CA LEU A 218 20.28 -10.13 -10.85
C LEU A 218 19.36 -10.97 -11.75
N ILE A 219 18.07 -11.02 -11.43
CA ILE A 219 17.09 -11.79 -12.22
C ILE A 219 16.91 -11.16 -13.60
N ALA A 220 16.77 -9.84 -13.68
CA ALA A 220 16.58 -9.18 -14.98
C ALA A 220 17.78 -9.37 -15.91
N VAL A 221 19.00 -9.18 -15.41
CA VAL A 221 20.24 -9.39 -16.18
C VAL A 221 20.39 -10.88 -16.52
N GLY A 222 20.24 -11.76 -15.53
CA GLY A 222 20.42 -13.21 -15.69
C GLY A 222 19.45 -13.82 -16.70
N LEU A 223 18.17 -13.45 -16.66
CA LEU A 223 17.18 -13.93 -17.62
C LEU A 223 17.38 -13.33 -19.02
N THR A 224 17.66 -12.02 -19.12
CA THR A 224 17.95 -11.36 -20.41
C THR A 224 19.13 -12.02 -21.12
N GLN A 225 20.14 -12.45 -20.38
CA GLN A 225 21.29 -13.16 -20.92
C GLN A 225 21.00 -14.64 -21.20
N SER A 226 20.21 -15.31 -20.37
CA SER A 226 19.98 -16.76 -20.47
C SER A 226 18.96 -17.14 -21.54
N VAL A 227 17.86 -16.38 -21.66
CA VAL A 227 16.75 -16.71 -22.58
C VAL A 227 17.18 -16.85 -24.05
N PRO A 228 18.03 -15.97 -24.61
CA PRO A 228 18.53 -16.14 -25.98
C PRO A 228 19.33 -17.43 -26.19
N ARG A 229 20.02 -17.91 -25.16
CA ARG A 229 20.92 -19.08 -25.20
C ARG A 229 20.20 -20.42 -25.05
N LEU A 230 18.89 -20.41 -24.75
CA LEU A 230 18.10 -21.64 -24.64
C LEU A 230 18.08 -22.40 -25.98
N ARG A 231 18.52 -23.66 -25.96
CA ARG A 231 18.44 -24.58 -27.11
C ARG A 231 17.08 -25.27 -27.12
N GLY A 232 16.54 -25.58 -28.29
CA GLY A 232 15.26 -26.28 -28.43
C GLY A 232 14.00 -25.41 -28.26
N VAL A 233 14.14 -24.08 -28.22
CA VAL A 233 13.02 -23.14 -28.05
C VAL A 233 12.85 -22.29 -29.31
N SER A 234 11.61 -22.14 -29.79
CA SER A 234 11.31 -21.36 -30.99
C SER A 234 11.65 -19.86 -30.81
N PRO A 235 12.05 -19.14 -31.87
CA PRO A 235 12.35 -17.71 -31.80
C PRO A 235 11.19 -16.86 -31.26
N ALA A 236 9.95 -17.23 -31.62
CA ALA A 236 8.74 -16.56 -31.15
C ALA A 236 8.58 -16.71 -29.63
N PHE A 237 8.78 -17.91 -29.08
CA PHE A 237 8.68 -18.16 -27.65
C PHE A 237 9.81 -17.47 -26.87
N LYS A 238 11.04 -17.44 -27.41
CA LYS A 238 12.14 -16.64 -26.82
C LYS A 238 11.77 -15.16 -26.73
N GLY A 239 11.16 -14.61 -27.78
CA GLY A 239 10.66 -13.23 -27.78
C GLY A 239 9.62 -12.97 -26.70
N LEU A 240 8.71 -13.93 -26.45
CA LEU A 240 7.75 -13.86 -25.36
C LEU A 240 8.45 -13.89 -23.99
N LEU A 241 9.37 -14.83 -23.77
CA LEU A 241 10.13 -14.93 -22.52
C LEU A 241 10.91 -13.65 -22.22
N MET A 242 11.55 -13.04 -23.22
CA MET A 242 12.26 -11.77 -23.07
C MET A 242 11.35 -10.63 -22.60
N ARG A 243 10.10 -10.60 -23.06
CA ARG A 243 9.10 -9.60 -22.63
C ARG A 243 8.60 -9.83 -21.20
N LEU A 244 8.67 -11.07 -20.71
CA LEU A 244 8.28 -11.42 -19.34
C LEU A 244 9.40 -11.19 -18.32
N VAL A 245 10.65 -10.97 -18.76
CA VAL A 245 11.79 -10.75 -17.86
C VAL A 245 11.55 -9.64 -16.84
N PRO A 246 11.07 -8.43 -17.22
CA PRO A 246 10.81 -7.37 -16.25
C PRO A 246 9.78 -7.77 -15.19
N PHE A 247 8.72 -8.48 -15.59
CA PHE A 247 7.71 -9.01 -14.66
C PHE A 247 8.33 -9.96 -13.64
N VAL A 248 9.09 -10.97 -14.10
CA VAL A 248 9.69 -11.97 -13.20
C VAL A 248 10.65 -11.31 -12.21
N ALA A 249 11.48 -10.37 -12.68
CA ALA A 249 12.40 -9.62 -11.84
C ALA A 249 11.66 -8.81 -10.76
N VAL A 250 10.65 -8.04 -11.14
CA VAL A 250 9.91 -7.17 -10.20
C VAL A 250 9.04 -8.00 -9.23
N ALA A 251 8.42 -9.08 -9.71
CA ALA A 251 7.63 -9.99 -8.87
C ALA A 251 8.50 -10.68 -7.80
N ALA A 252 9.68 -11.18 -8.18
CA ALA A 252 10.62 -11.80 -7.26
C ALA A 252 11.17 -10.78 -6.24
N ALA A 253 11.61 -9.61 -6.71
CA ALA A 253 12.10 -8.54 -5.83
C ALA A 253 11.02 -8.07 -4.84
N GLY A 254 9.78 -7.88 -5.31
CA GLY A 254 8.65 -7.51 -4.46
C GLY A 254 8.30 -8.58 -3.43
N THR A 255 8.43 -9.85 -3.80
CA THR A 255 8.26 -10.97 -2.87
C THR A 255 9.33 -10.95 -1.78
N VAL A 256 10.62 -10.86 -2.16
CA VAL A 256 11.74 -10.75 -1.21
C VAL A 256 11.56 -9.55 -0.28
N ASN A 257 11.18 -8.39 -0.83
CA ASN A 257 10.93 -7.19 -0.03
C ASN A 257 9.84 -7.42 1.03
N VAL A 258 8.71 -8.02 0.66
CA VAL A 258 7.62 -8.33 1.60
C VAL A 258 8.07 -9.29 2.70
N PHE A 259 8.79 -10.36 2.35
CA PHE A 259 9.27 -11.33 3.33
C PHE A 259 10.30 -10.74 4.30
N LEU A 260 11.15 -9.82 3.84
CA LEU A 260 12.13 -9.14 4.70
C LEU A 260 11.45 -8.14 5.63
N MET A 261 10.59 -7.27 5.08
CA MET A 261 9.91 -6.21 5.85
C MET A 261 8.96 -6.80 6.89
N ARG A 262 8.27 -7.89 6.56
CA ARG A 262 7.29 -8.54 7.43
C ARG A 262 7.83 -9.81 8.09
N GLY A 263 9.15 -9.97 8.13
CA GLY A 263 9.79 -11.16 8.71
C GLY A 263 9.48 -11.37 10.20
N LYS A 264 9.27 -10.29 10.95
CA LYS A 264 8.83 -10.34 12.36
C LYS A 264 7.45 -10.98 12.52
N GLU A 265 6.51 -10.68 11.61
CA GLU A 265 5.18 -11.27 11.64
C GLU A 265 5.22 -12.79 11.41
N ILE A 266 6.17 -13.27 10.61
CA ILE A 266 6.39 -14.70 10.39
C ILE A 266 7.01 -15.36 11.63
N ARG A 267 7.98 -14.67 12.27
CA ARG A 267 8.75 -15.22 13.39
C ARG A 267 7.98 -15.20 14.71
N ASP A 268 7.33 -14.08 15.00
CA ASP A 268 6.71 -13.76 16.29
C ASP A 268 5.20 -13.95 16.24
N GLY A 269 4.61 -13.96 15.03
CA GLY A 269 3.18 -14.07 14.80
C GLY A 269 2.45 -12.73 14.85
N ILE A 270 1.24 -12.72 14.33
CA ILE A 270 0.32 -11.57 14.34
C ILE A 270 -0.84 -11.84 15.29
N ASP A 271 -1.47 -10.76 15.76
CA ASP A 271 -2.64 -10.83 16.62
C ASP A 271 -3.82 -11.49 15.90
N VAL A 272 -4.47 -12.43 16.59
CA VAL A 272 -5.66 -13.15 16.16
C VAL A 272 -6.82 -12.92 17.12
N PHE A 273 -8.01 -12.82 16.56
CA PHE A 273 -9.23 -12.40 17.23
C PHE A 273 -10.33 -13.43 17.04
N ASP A 274 -11.27 -13.50 17.98
CA ASP A 274 -12.50 -14.26 17.82
C ASP A 274 -13.52 -13.53 16.92
N ALA A 275 -14.72 -14.11 16.78
CA ALA A 275 -15.80 -13.51 16.00
C ALA A 275 -16.27 -12.16 16.59
N ASP A 276 -16.24 -12.06 17.92
CA ASP A 276 -16.66 -10.88 18.69
C ASP A 276 -15.60 -9.76 18.70
N GLY A 277 -14.41 -10.02 18.16
CA GLY A 277 -13.31 -9.05 18.05
C GLY A 277 -12.41 -8.99 19.29
N ASN A 278 -12.52 -9.94 20.22
CA ASN A 278 -11.62 -10.05 21.35
C ASN A 278 -10.28 -10.61 20.91
N LEU A 279 -9.19 -10.05 21.45
CA LEU A 279 -7.85 -10.56 21.22
C LEU A 279 -7.67 -11.92 21.90
N VAL A 280 -7.40 -12.94 21.10
CA VAL A 280 -7.22 -14.32 21.57
C VAL A 280 -5.74 -14.65 21.79
N GLY A 281 -4.87 -14.09 20.95
CA GLY A 281 -3.42 -14.25 21.09
C GLY A 281 -2.66 -13.91 19.82
N LYS A 282 -1.42 -14.39 19.70
CA LYS A 282 -0.60 -14.24 18.49
C LYS A 282 -0.47 -15.56 17.75
N SER A 283 -0.58 -15.58 16.42
CA SER A 283 -0.36 -16.77 15.59
C SER A 283 0.71 -16.54 14.52
N LYS A 284 1.69 -17.44 14.47
CA LYS A 284 2.72 -17.52 13.43
C LYS A 284 2.15 -18.07 12.14
N VAL A 285 1.17 -18.98 12.22
CA VAL A 285 0.45 -19.49 11.04
C VAL A 285 -0.31 -18.35 10.37
N ALA A 286 -1.03 -17.54 11.15
CA ALA A 286 -1.70 -16.35 10.64
C ALA A 286 -0.72 -15.33 10.07
N GLY A 287 0.41 -15.09 10.74
CA GLY A 287 1.47 -14.21 10.24
C GLY A 287 2.03 -14.66 8.90
N LYS A 288 2.37 -15.95 8.77
CA LYS A 288 2.84 -16.54 7.50
C LYS A 288 1.78 -16.42 6.41
N ALA A 289 0.51 -16.74 6.70
CA ALA A 289 -0.59 -16.62 5.74
C ALA A 289 -0.78 -15.18 5.27
N ALA A 290 -0.78 -14.21 6.19
CA ALA A 290 -0.89 -12.79 5.88
C ALA A 290 0.24 -12.34 4.95
N VAL A 291 1.50 -12.65 5.30
CA VAL A 291 2.67 -12.27 4.50
C VAL A 291 2.66 -12.94 3.12
N THR A 292 2.31 -14.23 3.04
CA THR A 292 2.18 -14.93 1.74
C THR A 292 1.08 -14.32 0.87
N GLN A 293 -0.09 -13.99 1.44
CA GLN A 293 -1.17 -13.32 0.70
C GLN A 293 -0.73 -11.95 0.18
N VAL A 294 0.05 -11.20 0.95
CA VAL A 294 0.62 -9.90 0.53
C VAL A 294 1.61 -10.10 -0.61
N ALA A 295 2.51 -11.08 -0.51
CA ALA A 295 3.44 -11.41 -1.59
C ALA A 295 2.70 -11.79 -2.89
N ILE A 296 1.68 -12.65 -2.80
CA ILE A 296 0.83 -13.00 -3.96
C ILE A 296 0.14 -11.75 -4.52
N SER A 297 -0.37 -10.87 -3.66
CA SER A 297 -1.01 -9.61 -4.09
C SER A 297 -0.06 -8.73 -4.91
N ARG A 298 1.24 -8.68 -4.55
CA ARG A 298 2.27 -7.95 -5.32
C ARG A 298 2.47 -8.57 -6.70
N ILE A 299 2.50 -9.90 -6.79
CA ILE A 299 2.62 -10.62 -8.07
C ILE A 299 1.39 -10.34 -8.95
N LEU A 300 0.18 -10.49 -8.39
CA LEU A 300 -1.09 -10.25 -9.08
C LEU A 300 -1.25 -8.80 -9.54
N THR A 301 -0.70 -7.83 -8.79
CA THR A 301 -0.72 -6.42 -9.18
C THR A 301 0.21 -6.16 -10.37
N ASN A 302 1.42 -6.74 -10.36
CA ASN A 302 2.43 -6.47 -11.38
C ASN A 302 2.21 -7.25 -12.69
N ALA A 303 1.62 -8.45 -12.61
CA ALA A 303 1.40 -9.32 -13.77
C ALA A 303 0.63 -8.63 -14.91
N PRO A 304 -0.61 -8.13 -14.72
CA PRO A 304 -1.35 -7.47 -15.80
C PRO A 304 -0.65 -6.22 -16.32
N VAL A 305 0.01 -5.44 -15.45
CA VAL A 305 0.72 -4.21 -15.82
C VAL A 305 1.92 -4.47 -16.73
N MET A 306 2.63 -5.59 -16.54
CA MET A 306 3.84 -5.89 -17.28
C MET A 306 3.65 -6.93 -18.40
N VAL A 307 2.54 -7.68 -18.38
CA VAL A 307 2.24 -8.72 -19.38
C VAL A 307 1.28 -8.22 -20.46
N ILE A 308 0.23 -7.49 -20.08
CA ILE A 308 -0.84 -7.11 -21.03
C ILE A 308 -0.34 -6.05 -22.03
N PRO A 309 0.30 -4.93 -21.63
CA PRO A 309 0.71 -3.90 -22.58
C PRO A 309 1.66 -4.40 -23.68
N PRO A 310 2.72 -5.20 -23.40
CA PRO A 310 3.57 -5.74 -24.46
C PRO A 310 2.85 -6.68 -25.44
N LEU A 311 1.88 -7.47 -24.95
CA LEU A 311 1.10 -8.38 -25.80
C LEU A 311 0.14 -7.60 -26.71
N LEU A 312 -0.56 -6.60 -26.16
CA LEU A 312 -1.45 -5.74 -26.93
C LEU A 312 -0.67 -4.89 -27.93
N LEU A 313 0.44 -4.27 -27.50
CA LEU A 313 1.30 -3.46 -28.36
C LEU A 313 1.80 -4.28 -29.56
N ALA A 314 2.13 -5.56 -29.35
CA ALA A 314 2.54 -6.46 -30.43
C ALA A 314 1.43 -6.74 -31.45
N GLN A 315 0.15 -6.72 -31.04
CA GLN A 315 -0.96 -6.79 -31.98
C GLN A 315 -1.18 -5.45 -32.69
N PHE A 316 -1.08 -4.33 -31.96
CA PHE A 316 -1.14 -2.98 -32.56
C PHE A 316 -0.06 -2.75 -33.61
N GLN A 317 1.15 -3.27 -33.40
CA GLN A 317 2.25 -3.17 -34.37
C GLN A 317 1.97 -3.89 -35.70
N LYS A 318 1.02 -4.83 -35.75
CA LYS A 318 0.58 -5.47 -37.01
C LYS A 318 -0.43 -4.63 -37.79
N THR A 319 -0.96 -3.56 -37.20
CA THR A 319 -1.97 -2.71 -37.83
C THR A 319 -1.35 -1.71 -38.81
N ARG A 320 -2.10 -1.33 -39.85
CA ARG A 320 -1.68 -0.30 -40.81
C ARG A 320 -1.42 1.07 -40.17
N LEU A 321 -2.04 1.34 -39.02
CA LEU A 321 -1.88 2.61 -38.29
C LEU A 321 -0.45 2.80 -37.78
N LEU A 322 0.10 1.82 -37.04
CA LEU A 322 1.47 1.92 -36.51
C LEU A 322 2.52 1.76 -37.62
N ALA A 323 2.21 1.03 -38.69
CA ALA A 323 3.07 0.98 -39.88
C ALA A 323 3.21 2.36 -40.54
N ARG A 324 2.11 3.15 -40.56
CA ARG A 324 2.09 4.51 -41.13
C ARG A 324 2.63 5.57 -40.16
N TYR A 325 2.41 5.41 -38.86
CA TYR A 325 2.83 6.35 -37.83
C TYR A 325 3.58 5.66 -36.68
N PRO A 326 4.87 5.31 -36.87
CA PRO A 326 5.66 4.63 -35.84
C PRO A 326 5.80 5.42 -34.53
N GLN A 327 5.71 6.75 -34.60
CA GLN A 327 5.77 7.65 -33.46
C GLN A 327 4.62 7.42 -32.45
N LEU A 328 3.49 6.84 -32.88
CA LEU A 328 2.37 6.50 -32.00
C LEU A 328 2.64 5.30 -31.10
N THR A 329 3.71 4.53 -31.35
CA THR A 329 4.07 3.36 -30.52
C THR A 329 4.26 3.74 -29.06
N LEU A 330 4.94 4.86 -28.79
CA LEU A 330 5.22 5.31 -27.43
C LEU A 330 3.93 5.79 -26.72
N PRO A 331 3.13 6.74 -27.29
CA PRO A 331 1.84 7.11 -26.73
C PRO A 331 0.89 5.93 -26.49
N ILE A 332 0.80 4.99 -27.43
CA ILE A 332 -0.06 3.80 -27.29
C ILE A 332 0.45 2.91 -26.15
N ASN A 333 1.77 2.67 -26.07
CA ASN A 333 2.34 1.89 -24.98
C ASN A 333 2.08 2.54 -23.61
N PHE A 334 2.30 3.86 -23.50
CA PHE A 334 1.98 4.61 -22.29
C PHE A 334 0.49 4.53 -21.93
N GLY A 335 -0.41 4.68 -22.90
CA GLY A 335 -1.85 4.54 -22.70
C GLY A 335 -2.26 3.15 -22.22
N LEU A 336 -1.70 2.09 -22.84
CA LEU A 336 -1.94 0.70 -22.44
C LEU A 336 -1.46 0.44 -21.01
N ILE A 337 -0.24 0.90 -20.67
CA ILE A 337 0.30 0.77 -19.31
C ILE A 337 -0.58 1.53 -18.31
N GLY A 338 -0.97 2.77 -18.62
CA GLY A 338 -1.84 3.58 -17.76
C GLY A 338 -3.18 2.90 -17.48
N ILE A 339 -3.86 2.40 -18.52
CA ILE A 339 -5.12 1.65 -18.39
C ILE A 339 -4.91 0.37 -17.58
N SER A 340 -3.84 -0.38 -17.85
CA SER A 340 -3.52 -1.59 -17.10
C SER A 340 -3.27 -1.28 -15.62
N ILE A 341 -2.52 -0.23 -15.26
CA ILE A 341 -2.29 0.12 -13.86
C ILE A 341 -3.60 0.53 -13.18
N MET A 342 -4.39 1.41 -13.83
CA MET A 342 -5.65 1.92 -13.27
C MET A 342 -6.70 0.83 -13.04
N THR A 343 -6.68 -0.23 -13.85
CA THR A 343 -7.63 -1.33 -13.72
C THR A 343 -7.09 -2.45 -12.83
N ALA A 344 -5.84 -2.87 -13.05
CA ALA A 344 -5.25 -4.00 -12.35
C ALA A 344 -5.01 -3.75 -10.87
N LEU A 345 -4.57 -2.54 -10.50
CA LEU A 345 -4.22 -2.25 -9.12
C LEU A 345 -5.44 -2.37 -8.19
N PRO A 346 -6.59 -1.74 -8.47
CA PRO A 346 -7.81 -1.96 -7.68
C PRO A 346 -8.29 -3.41 -7.70
N MET A 347 -8.22 -4.08 -8.85
CA MET A 347 -8.65 -5.48 -8.97
C MET A 347 -7.80 -6.44 -8.15
N ALA A 348 -6.48 -6.27 -8.14
CA ALA A 348 -5.53 -7.13 -7.46
C ALA A 348 -5.57 -6.95 -5.93
N ILE A 349 -5.69 -5.70 -5.45
CA ILE A 349 -5.80 -5.43 -4.02
C ILE A 349 -7.16 -5.94 -3.49
N ALA A 350 -8.23 -5.84 -4.28
CA ALA A 350 -9.55 -6.32 -3.89
C ALA A 350 -9.67 -7.86 -3.77
N VAL A 351 -8.71 -8.64 -4.31
CA VAL A 351 -8.73 -10.11 -4.27
C VAL A 351 -8.80 -10.63 -2.83
N PHE A 352 -8.02 -10.04 -1.93
CA PHE A 352 -7.93 -10.50 -0.55
C PHE A 352 -8.57 -9.48 0.40
N PRO A 353 -9.45 -9.91 1.33
CA PRO A 353 -10.00 -9.02 2.34
C PRO A 353 -8.91 -8.54 3.31
N GLN A 354 -9.14 -7.38 3.92
CA GLN A 354 -8.23 -6.82 4.93
C GLN A 354 -8.28 -7.62 6.24
N ARG A 355 -9.46 -8.17 6.59
CA ARG A 355 -9.65 -9.13 7.68
C ARG A 355 -9.62 -10.55 7.08
N GLY A 356 -8.57 -11.31 7.40
CA GLY A 356 -8.46 -12.71 7.06
C GLY A 356 -9.13 -13.60 8.12
N ALA A 357 -9.56 -14.79 7.71
CA ALA A 357 -10.05 -15.83 8.60
C ALA A 357 -9.21 -17.10 8.38
N LEU A 358 -8.86 -17.78 9.47
CA LEU A 358 -8.17 -19.07 9.47
C LEU A 358 -8.92 -20.04 10.36
N GLU A 359 -9.14 -21.24 9.85
CA GLU A 359 -9.73 -22.31 10.64
C GLU A 359 -8.74 -22.76 11.72
N THR A 360 -9.23 -22.92 12.95
CA THR A 360 -8.40 -23.28 14.11
C THR A 360 -7.65 -24.59 13.90
N ARG A 361 -8.23 -25.55 13.16
CA ARG A 361 -7.59 -26.82 12.78
C ARG A 361 -6.25 -26.65 12.03
N MET A 362 -6.12 -25.58 11.25
CA MET A 362 -4.90 -25.27 10.48
C MET A 362 -3.89 -24.45 11.29
N MET A 363 -4.28 -23.97 12.48
CA MET A 363 -3.45 -23.13 13.35
C MET A 363 -2.64 -23.97 14.35
N GLU A 364 -1.88 -23.30 15.22
CA GLU A 364 -1.11 -23.94 16.29
C GLU A 364 -2.00 -24.68 17.30
N GLU A 365 -1.48 -25.74 17.94
CA GLU A 365 -2.25 -26.61 18.84
C GLU A 365 -3.02 -25.87 19.93
N ARG A 366 -2.43 -24.79 20.49
CA ARG A 366 -3.09 -23.92 21.49
C ARG A 366 -4.42 -23.32 21.04
N PHE A 367 -4.67 -23.21 19.74
CA PHE A 367 -5.90 -22.66 19.18
C PHE A 367 -6.90 -23.74 18.76
N ARG A 368 -6.46 -24.99 18.61
CA ARG A 368 -7.31 -26.11 18.14
C ARG A 368 -8.28 -26.61 19.21
N SER A 369 -7.91 -26.47 20.47
CA SER A 369 -8.70 -26.90 21.63
C SER A 369 -9.49 -25.77 22.29
N MET A 370 -9.56 -24.59 21.66
CA MET A 370 -10.32 -23.47 22.21
C MET A 370 -11.82 -23.68 22.04
N VAL A 371 -12.54 -23.31 23.09
CA VAL A 371 -14.00 -23.28 23.13
C VAL A 371 -14.47 -21.84 23.34
N ASP A 372 -15.61 -21.50 22.73
CA ASP A 372 -16.27 -20.19 22.89
C ASP A 372 -16.87 -20.05 24.30
N ALA A 373 -17.43 -18.87 24.60
CA ALA A 373 -18.11 -18.60 25.87
C ALA A 373 -19.31 -19.53 26.15
N HIS A 374 -19.76 -20.27 25.15
CA HIS A 374 -20.88 -21.22 25.21
C HIS A 374 -20.40 -22.69 25.19
N GLY A 375 -19.09 -22.95 25.30
CA GLY A 375 -18.50 -24.29 25.34
C GLY A 375 -18.41 -25.00 23.99
N ARG A 376 -18.68 -24.31 22.87
CA ARG A 376 -18.55 -24.86 21.52
C ARG A 376 -17.14 -24.65 20.99
N PRO A 377 -16.57 -25.58 20.21
CA PRO A 377 -15.24 -25.41 19.64
C PRO A 377 -15.20 -24.17 18.72
N VAL A 378 -14.17 -23.33 18.89
CA VAL A 378 -13.95 -22.18 18.01
C VAL A 378 -13.46 -22.71 16.66
N GLU A 379 -14.26 -22.54 15.61
CA GLU A 379 -13.94 -23.08 14.29
C GLU A 379 -12.94 -22.21 13.50
N ALA A 380 -12.97 -20.89 13.71
CA ALA A 380 -12.11 -19.95 13.00
C ALA A 380 -11.70 -18.75 13.86
N LEU A 381 -10.49 -18.26 13.60
CA LEU A 381 -9.97 -17.00 14.14
C LEU A 381 -9.70 -16.02 13.02
N TYR A 382 -9.78 -14.74 13.35
CA TYR A 382 -9.64 -13.64 12.42
C TYR A 382 -8.33 -12.89 12.67
N TYR A 383 -7.72 -12.36 11.61
CA TYR A 383 -6.50 -11.57 11.71
C TYR A 383 -6.54 -10.39 10.75
N ASN A 384 -5.78 -9.35 11.07
CA ASN A 384 -5.61 -8.22 10.17
C ASN A 384 -4.43 -8.50 9.22
N LYS A 385 -4.70 -8.49 7.91
CA LYS A 385 -3.68 -8.72 6.89
C LYS A 385 -2.67 -7.58 6.81
N GLY A 386 -3.05 -6.33 7.15
CA GLY A 386 -2.25 -5.13 6.86
C GLY A 386 -2.08 -4.90 5.34
N LEU A 387 -2.37 -3.68 4.87
CA LEU A 387 -2.27 -3.33 3.44
C LEU A 387 -0.83 -3.08 3.00
#